data_AF-A0A3M1MMP1-F1
#
_entry.id   AF-A0A3M1MMP1-F1
#
_cell.length_a   1.000
_cell.length_b   1.000
_cell.length_c   1.000
_cell.angle_alpha   90.00
_cell.angle_beta   90.00
_cell.angle_gamma   90.00
#
_symmetry.space_group_name_H-M   'P 1'
#
loop_
_entity.id
_entity.type
_entity.pdbx_description
1 polymer ?
#
loop_
_entity_poly.entity_id
_entity_poly.type
_entity_poly.pdbx_seq_one_letter_code
_entity_poly.pdbx_strand_id
1 'polypeptide(L)'
;MRTPQSSNPHFVQHISITAITLMTLYPAMLAGAFVGYQILFLGQRPPLNEFTAELITIGLGFMAGVGCLSYGIDRLHIPYLPFLARVGAVLTISGGVIIQAKMISKLLLENYTFGKFVLHLTLLLLSCFVVALLDHVHPRPMRAQYAIPILILEVIHLNIMVIHYVLIGAKSPATVLGDLTLFTTIITLALAFLGQSRRVVNLLAYKLTKTLVEM
;
A
#
# COMPACT_ATOMS: atom_id res chain seq x y z
N MET A 1 -4.11 14.82 -54.84
CA MET A 1 -4.56 13.71 -53.98
C MET A 1 -3.68 13.69 -52.74
N ARG A 2 -4.21 13.98 -51.55
CA ARG A 2 -3.48 13.78 -50.29
C ARG A 2 -3.57 12.30 -49.95
N THR A 3 -2.44 11.61 -49.92
CA THR A 3 -2.35 10.24 -49.42
C THR A 3 -2.80 10.24 -47.95
N PRO A 4 -3.69 9.33 -47.52
CA PRO A 4 -4.11 9.23 -46.14
C PRO A 4 -2.88 9.06 -45.26
N GLN A 5 -2.71 9.98 -44.33
CA GLN A 5 -1.61 9.99 -43.36
C GLN A 5 -1.75 8.70 -42.54
N SER A 6 -0.88 7.72 -42.78
CA SER A 6 -0.91 6.44 -42.06
C SER A 6 -0.83 6.74 -40.56
N SER A 7 -1.75 6.18 -39.78
CA SER A 7 -1.78 6.33 -38.33
C SER A 7 -0.38 6.05 -37.77
N ASN A 8 0.12 6.97 -36.95
CA ASN A 8 1.44 6.83 -36.35
C ASN A 8 1.45 5.54 -35.50
N PRO A 9 2.25 4.51 -35.83
CA PRO A 9 2.19 3.21 -35.17
C PRO A 9 2.49 3.30 -33.67
N HIS A 10 3.26 4.31 -33.24
CA HIS A 10 3.51 4.59 -31.83
C HIS A 10 2.25 5.03 -31.08
N PHE A 11 1.35 5.79 -31.73
CA PHE A 11 0.13 6.26 -31.11
C PHE A 11 -0.82 5.10 -30.78
N VAL A 12 -0.97 4.15 -31.72
CA VAL A 12 -1.81 2.96 -31.52
C VAL A 12 -1.25 2.11 -30.38
N GLN A 13 0.07 1.87 -30.35
CA GLN A 13 0.73 1.13 -29.29
C GLN A 13 0.55 1.78 -27.91
N HIS A 14 0.67 3.12 -27.82
CA HIS A 14 0.48 3.85 -26.57
C HIS A 14 -0.94 3.67 -26.02
N ILE A 15 -1.95 3.80 -26.89
CA ILE A 15 -3.34 3.61 -26.49
C ILE A 15 -3.57 2.17 -26.03
N SER A 16 -3.09 1.18 -26.78
CA SER A 16 -3.29 -0.23 -26.45
C SER A 16 -2.68 -0.60 -25.10
N ILE A 17 -1.42 -0.23 -24.84
CA ILE A 17 -0.76 -0.54 -23.56
C ILE A 17 -1.45 0.16 -22.39
N THR A 18 -1.90 1.40 -22.60
CA THR A 18 -2.63 2.16 -21.58
C THR A 18 -3.97 1.52 -21.26
N ALA A 19 -4.73 1.15 -22.29
CA ALA A 19 -6.02 0.49 -22.14
C ALA A 19 -5.86 -0.86 -21.41
N ILE A 20 -4.88 -1.67 -21.79
CA ILE A 20 -4.59 -2.95 -21.12
C ILE A 20 -4.23 -2.71 -19.66
N THR A 21 -3.35 -1.75 -19.38
CA THR A 21 -2.95 -1.40 -18.00
C THR A 21 -4.17 -0.98 -17.17
N LEU A 22 -5.03 -0.11 -17.71
CA LEU A 22 -6.24 0.34 -17.03
C LEU A 22 -7.25 -0.79 -16.80
N MET A 23 -7.43 -1.68 -17.79
CA MET A 23 -8.39 -2.80 -17.73
C MET A 23 -7.91 -3.99 -16.89
N THR A 24 -6.63 -4.05 -16.54
CA THR A 24 -6.07 -5.14 -15.73
C THR A 24 -5.75 -4.65 -14.32
N LEU A 25 -4.97 -3.58 -14.19
CA LEU A 25 -4.45 -3.10 -12.90
C LEU A 25 -5.57 -2.59 -11.99
N TYR A 26 -6.40 -1.66 -12.47
CA TYR A 26 -7.38 -0.98 -11.62
C TYR A 26 -8.55 -1.88 -11.21
N PRO A 27 -9.12 -2.72 -12.10
CA PRO A 27 -10.08 -3.72 -11.69
C PRO A 27 -9.53 -4.68 -10.63
N ALA A 28 -8.27 -5.12 -10.76
CA ALA A 28 -7.64 -5.96 -9.74
C ALA A 28 -7.49 -5.21 -8.40
N MET A 29 -7.07 -3.95 -8.43
CA MET A 29 -6.98 -3.11 -7.22
C MET A 29 -8.35 -2.90 -6.57
N LEU A 30 -9.40 -2.65 -7.36
CA LEU A 30 -10.77 -2.48 -6.87
C LEU A 30 -11.32 -3.79 -6.29
N ALA A 31 -11.08 -4.92 -6.94
CA ALA A 31 -11.45 -6.24 -6.43
C ALA A 31 -10.73 -6.54 -5.10
N GLY A 32 -9.42 -6.26 -5.01
CA GLY A 32 -8.67 -6.39 -3.76
C GLY A 32 -9.19 -5.48 -2.65
N ALA A 33 -9.56 -4.24 -2.98
CA ALA A 33 -10.19 -3.32 -2.04
C ALA A 33 -11.56 -3.83 -1.57
N PHE A 34 -12.35 -4.41 -2.46
CA PHE A 34 -13.64 -5.01 -2.14
C PHE A 34 -13.51 -6.22 -1.21
N VAL A 35 -12.53 -7.10 -1.46
CA VAL A 35 -12.17 -8.20 -0.54
C VAL A 35 -11.80 -7.67 0.84
N GLY A 36 -10.95 -6.64 0.89
CA GLY A 36 -10.61 -5.96 2.14
C GLY A 36 -11.85 -5.42 2.86
N TYR A 37 -12.76 -4.78 2.14
CA TYR A 37 -14.02 -4.27 2.69
C TYR A 37 -14.91 -5.37 3.29
N GLN A 38 -15.10 -6.48 2.58
CA GLN A 38 -15.89 -7.61 3.09
C GLN A 38 -15.32 -8.16 4.40
N ILE A 39 -14.01 -8.31 4.47
CA ILE A 39 -13.31 -8.84 5.65
C ILE A 39 -13.38 -7.86 6.84
N LEU A 40 -13.16 -6.57 6.58
CA LEU A 40 -13.03 -5.55 7.63
C LEU A 40 -14.37 -5.14 8.22
N PHE A 41 -15.39 -4.96 7.37
CA PHE A 41 -16.67 -4.33 7.73
C PHE A 41 -17.82 -5.33 7.79
N LEU A 42 -17.91 -6.25 6.83
CA LEU A 42 -19.00 -7.23 6.80
C LEU A 42 -18.69 -8.47 7.66
N GLY A 43 -17.42 -8.69 8.02
CA GLY A 43 -16.98 -9.88 8.73
C GLY A 43 -17.20 -11.17 7.95
N GLN A 44 -17.50 -11.07 6.66
CA GLN A 44 -17.74 -12.19 5.77
C GLN A 44 -16.39 -12.83 5.44
N ARG A 45 -16.31 -14.15 5.66
CA ARG A 45 -15.20 -14.97 5.20
C ARG A 45 -15.76 -15.88 4.12
N PRO A 46 -15.46 -15.66 2.84
CA PRO A 46 -15.77 -16.67 1.83
C PRO A 46 -15.05 -17.97 2.21
N PRO A 47 -15.61 -19.14 1.84
CA PRO A 47 -14.96 -20.42 2.08
C PRO A 47 -13.55 -20.41 1.49
N LEU A 48 -12.59 -21.03 2.18
CA LEU A 48 -11.14 -20.92 1.90
C LEU A 48 -10.78 -21.19 0.44
N ASN A 49 -11.47 -22.13 -0.22
CA ASN A 49 -11.22 -22.48 -1.62
C ASN A 49 -11.60 -21.34 -2.58
N GLU A 50 -12.76 -20.71 -2.36
CA GLU A 50 -13.23 -19.57 -3.17
C GLU A 50 -12.36 -18.34 -2.90
N PHE A 51 -12.02 -18.10 -1.63
CA PHE A 51 -11.15 -16.99 -1.24
C PHE A 51 -9.76 -17.07 -1.89
N THR A 52 -9.18 -18.27 -1.93
CA THR A 52 -7.85 -18.48 -2.51
C THR A 52 -7.88 -18.28 -4.03
N ALA A 53 -8.91 -18.82 -4.71
CA ALA A 53 -9.08 -18.63 -6.15
C ALA A 53 -9.29 -17.15 -6.51
N GLU A 54 -10.08 -16.42 -5.71
CA GLU A 54 -10.30 -14.98 -5.86
C GLU A 54 -8.99 -14.20 -5.71
N LEU A 55 -8.22 -14.45 -4.65
CA LEU A 55 -6.92 -13.80 -4.43
C LEU A 55 -5.92 -14.09 -5.55
N ILE A 56 -5.86 -15.33 -6.05
CA ILE A 56 -4.98 -15.69 -7.17
C ILE A 56 -5.39 -14.92 -8.43
N THR A 57 -6.68 -14.87 -8.73
CA THR A 57 -7.19 -14.17 -9.93
C THR A 57 -6.90 -12.68 -9.87
N ILE A 58 -7.13 -12.06 -8.71
CA ILE A 58 -6.78 -10.66 -8.44
C ILE A 58 -5.27 -10.45 -8.60
N GLY A 59 -4.45 -11.34 -8.02
CA GLY A 59 -3.00 -11.28 -8.08
C GLY A 59 -2.47 -11.36 -9.51
N LEU A 60 -2.99 -12.28 -10.32
CA LEU A 60 -2.60 -12.43 -11.72
C LEU A 60 -2.98 -11.19 -12.54
N GLY A 61 -4.20 -10.66 -12.35
CA GLY A 61 -4.64 -9.42 -13.01
C GLY A 61 -3.77 -8.22 -12.63
N PHE A 62 -3.45 -8.10 -11.34
CA PHE A 62 -2.55 -7.06 -10.84
C PHE A 62 -1.14 -7.19 -11.45
N MET A 63 -0.54 -8.38 -11.44
CA MET A 63 0.79 -8.61 -12.01
C MET A 63 0.85 -8.35 -13.51
N ALA A 64 -0.19 -8.76 -14.26
CA ALA A 64 -0.29 -8.44 -15.70
C ALA A 64 -0.35 -6.93 -15.94
N GLY A 65 -1.15 -6.21 -15.13
CA GLY A 65 -1.26 -4.75 -15.20
C GLY A 65 0.05 -4.04 -14.85
N VAL A 66 0.74 -4.48 -13.80
CA VAL A 66 2.06 -3.95 -13.41
C VAL A 66 3.11 -4.24 -14.49
N GLY A 67 3.08 -5.41 -15.12
CA GLY A 67 3.96 -5.74 -16.25
C GLY A 67 3.74 -4.81 -17.44
N CYS A 68 2.48 -4.56 -17.81
CA CYS A 68 2.13 -3.62 -18.88
C CYS A 68 2.53 -2.17 -18.52
N LEU A 69 2.34 -1.79 -17.26
CA LEU A 69 2.73 -0.49 -16.72
C LEU A 69 4.24 -0.28 -16.83
N SER A 70 5.06 -1.23 -16.35
CA SER A 70 6.53 -1.17 -16.46
C SER A 70 6.98 -1.14 -17.91
N TYR A 71 6.44 -2.01 -18.77
CA TYR A 71 6.76 -1.98 -20.19
C TYR A 71 6.46 -0.62 -20.83
N GLY A 72 5.29 -0.04 -20.54
CA GLY A 72 4.90 1.25 -21.07
C GLY A 72 5.76 2.42 -20.57
N ILE A 73 6.23 2.36 -19.32
CA ILE A 73 7.13 3.37 -18.74
C ILE A 73 8.54 3.21 -19.31
N ASP A 74 9.11 2.01 -19.23
CA ASP A 74 10.53 1.75 -19.48
C ASP A 74 10.86 1.65 -20.97
N ARG A 75 9.93 1.13 -21.80
CA ARG A 75 10.18 0.89 -23.23
C ARG A 75 9.49 1.93 -24.12
N LEU A 76 8.25 2.28 -23.79
CA LEU A 76 7.47 3.21 -24.62
C LEU A 76 7.50 4.66 -24.11
N HIS A 77 8.10 4.91 -22.95
CA HIS A 77 8.25 6.26 -22.37
C HIS A 77 6.92 7.01 -22.28
N ILE A 78 5.84 6.30 -21.97
CA ILE A 78 4.49 6.87 -21.93
C ILE A 78 4.36 7.76 -20.68
N PRO A 79 4.17 9.09 -20.83
CA PRO A 79 4.39 10.05 -19.75
C PRO A 79 3.33 10.01 -18.64
N TYR A 80 2.13 9.51 -18.92
CA TYR A 80 1.02 9.47 -17.96
C TYR A 80 0.94 8.16 -17.15
N LEU A 81 1.63 7.10 -17.55
CA LEU A 81 1.67 5.84 -16.80
C LEU A 81 2.31 5.98 -15.41
N PRO A 82 3.41 6.74 -15.21
CA PRO A 82 3.93 7.01 -13.88
C PRO A 82 2.90 7.66 -12.95
N PHE A 83 2.09 8.59 -13.49
CA PHE A 83 1.02 9.21 -12.71
C PHE A 83 -0.02 8.18 -12.25
N LEU A 84 -0.42 7.25 -13.12
CA LEU A 84 -1.35 6.16 -12.75
C LEU A 84 -0.76 5.26 -11.66
N ALA A 85 0.51 4.87 -11.79
CA ALA A 85 1.21 4.10 -10.77
C ALA A 85 1.18 4.80 -9.40
N ARG A 86 1.43 6.12 -9.40
CA ARG A 86 1.39 6.95 -8.18
C ARG A 86 0.00 7.00 -7.57
N VAL A 87 -1.05 7.23 -8.37
CA VAL A 87 -2.44 7.24 -7.88
C VAL A 87 -2.79 5.89 -7.26
N GLY A 88 -2.43 4.78 -7.92
CA GLY A 88 -2.63 3.44 -7.38
C GLY A 88 -1.94 3.25 -6.03
N ALA A 89 -0.65 3.58 -5.93
CA ALA A 89 0.11 3.46 -4.69
C ALA A 89 -0.48 4.31 -3.54
N VAL A 90 -0.92 5.54 -3.83
CA VAL A 90 -1.54 6.43 -2.83
C VAL A 90 -2.88 5.87 -2.33
N LEU A 91 -3.70 5.29 -3.22
CA LEU A 91 -4.96 4.67 -2.82
C LEU A 91 -4.72 3.41 -1.98
N THR A 92 -3.77 2.56 -2.38
CA THR A 92 -3.43 1.35 -1.64
C THR A 92 -2.88 1.66 -0.25
N ILE A 93 -1.96 2.62 -0.12
CA ILE A 93 -1.40 2.97 1.19
C ILE A 93 -2.47 3.56 2.12
N SER A 94 -3.40 4.37 1.58
CA SER A 94 -4.53 4.91 2.35
C SER A 94 -5.42 3.79 2.89
N GLY A 95 -5.70 2.77 2.07
CA GLY A 95 -6.41 1.57 2.52
C GLY A 95 -5.66 0.78 3.60
N GLY A 96 -4.34 0.64 3.45
CA GLY A 96 -3.47 0.02 4.46
C GLY A 96 -3.53 0.75 5.82
N VAL A 97 -3.47 2.08 5.81
CA VAL A 97 -3.60 2.91 7.02
C VAL A 97 -4.96 2.68 7.71
N ILE A 98 -6.05 2.57 6.94
CA ILE A 98 -7.38 2.25 7.50
C ILE A 98 -7.39 0.86 8.14
N ILE A 99 -6.78 -0.14 7.49
CA ILE A 99 -6.66 -1.50 8.04
C ILE A 99 -5.92 -1.47 9.38
N GLN A 100 -4.77 -0.78 9.43
CA GLN A 100 -3.96 -0.65 10.64
C GLN A 100 -4.73 0.04 11.76
N ALA A 101 -5.39 1.17 11.48
CA ALA A 101 -6.22 1.86 12.46
C ALA A 101 -7.35 0.96 13.01
N LYS A 102 -7.98 0.15 12.16
CA LYS A 102 -9.01 -0.81 12.57
C LYS A 102 -8.44 -1.94 13.43
N MET A 103 -7.23 -2.42 13.14
CA MET A 103 -6.54 -3.42 13.96
C MET A 103 -6.27 -2.86 15.36
N ILE A 104 -5.67 -1.66 15.46
CA ILE A 104 -5.40 -0.98 16.72
C ILE A 104 -6.69 -0.82 17.55
N SER A 105 -7.75 -0.31 16.93
CA SER A 105 -9.05 -0.10 17.60
C SER A 105 -9.62 -1.39 18.18
N LYS A 106 -9.54 -2.51 17.45
CA LYS A 106 -10.13 -3.75 17.94
C LYS A 106 -9.19 -4.51 18.91
N LEU A 107 -7.87 -4.32 18.84
CA LEU A 107 -6.91 -4.79 19.87
C LEU A 107 -7.17 -4.07 21.20
N LEU A 108 -7.36 -2.75 21.17
CA LEU A 108 -7.72 -1.93 22.34
C LEU A 108 -8.99 -2.41 23.05
N LEU A 109 -9.98 -2.88 22.28
CA LEU A 109 -11.26 -3.35 22.82
C LEU A 109 -11.24 -4.82 23.26
N GLU A 110 -10.08 -5.49 23.20
CA GLU A 110 -9.90 -6.93 23.46
C GLU A 110 -10.85 -7.85 22.65
N ASN A 111 -11.50 -7.34 21.61
CA ASN A 111 -12.53 -8.01 20.83
C ASN A 111 -11.94 -8.75 19.61
N TYR A 112 -10.77 -9.37 19.80
CA TYR A 112 -9.95 -9.88 18.71
C TYR A 112 -9.61 -11.36 18.85
N THR A 113 -9.94 -12.16 17.84
CA THR A 113 -9.50 -13.56 17.75
C THR A 113 -8.23 -13.66 16.93
N PHE A 114 -7.35 -14.61 17.29
CA PHE A 114 -6.07 -14.83 16.58
C PHE A 114 -6.26 -15.02 15.06
N GLY A 115 -7.28 -15.77 14.65
CA GLY A 115 -7.59 -15.95 13.23
C GLY A 115 -8.02 -14.67 12.50
N LYS A 116 -8.60 -13.68 13.20
CA LYS A 116 -8.85 -12.35 12.60
C LYS A 116 -7.55 -11.56 12.51
N PHE A 117 -6.61 -11.77 13.43
CA PHE A 117 -5.32 -11.04 13.50
C PHE A 117 -4.44 -11.37 12.33
N VAL A 118 -4.23 -12.67 12.10
CA VAL A 118 -3.46 -13.13 10.95
C VAL A 118 -4.06 -12.62 9.65
N LEU A 119 -5.39 -12.61 9.52
CA LEU A 119 -6.06 -12.13 8.30
C LEU A 119 -5.85 -10.62 8.06
N HIS A 120 -6.06 -9.77 9.08
CA HIS A 120 -5.87 -8.32 8.91
C HIS A 120 -4.40 -7.97 8.70
N LEU A 121 -3.49 -8.65 9.42
CA LEU A 121 -2.04 -8.49 9.23
C LEU A 121 -1.63 -8.88 7.80
N THR A 122 -2.19 -9.97 7.26
CA THR A 122 -1.93 -10.39 5.88
C THR A 122 -2.40 -9.35 4.87
N LEU A 123 -3.61 -8.79 5.05
CA LEU A 123 -4.12 -7.72 4.19
C LEU A 123 -3.25 -6.46 4.28
N LEU A 124 -2.78 -6.10 5.48
CA LEU A 124 -1.90 -4.96 5.70
C LEU A 124 -0.55 -5.16 5.00
N LEU A 125 0.08 -6.33 5.15
CA LEU A 125 1.33 -6.67 4.47
C LEU A 125 1.15 -6.70 2.94
N LEU A 126 0.04 -7.25 2.45
CA LEU A 126 -0.28 -7.25 1.02
C LEU A 126 -0.42 -5.83 0.47
N SER A 127 -1.08 -4.93 1.21
CA SER A 127 -1.18 -3.52 0.80
C SER A 127 0.20 -2.87 0.67
N CYS A 128 1.10 -3.14 1.61
CA CYS A 128 2.46 -2.61 1.57
C CYS A 128 3.30 -3.23 0.44
N PHE A 129 3.11 -4.51 0.15
CA PHE A 129 3.73 -5.19 -0.99
C PHE A 129 3.30 -4.56 -2.32
N VAL A 130 1.99 -4.33 -2.50
CA VAL A 130 1.44 -3.65 -3.69
C VAL A 130 2.03 -2.25 -3.85
N VAL A 131 2.11 -1.47 -2.76
CA VAL A 131 2.74 -0.13 -2.77
C VAL A 131 4.20 -0.23 -3.17
N ALA A 132 4.95 -1.18 -2.60
CA ALA A 132 6.36 -1.38 -2.93
C ALA A 132 6.57 -1.72 -4.42
N LEU A 133 5.69 -2.55 -5.00
CA LEU A 133 5.76 -2.92 -6.41
C LEU A 133 5.43 -1.76 -7.34
N LEU A 134 4.37 -1.00 -7.04
CA LEU A 134 4.01 0.19 -7.82
C LEU A 134 5.08 1.29 -7.74
N ASP A 135 5.70 1.47 -6.57
CA ASP A 135 6.82 2.39 -6.39
C ASP A 135 8.06 1.95 -7.16
N HIS A 136 8.35 0.64 -7.21
CA HIS A 136 9.49 0.10 -7.95
C HIS A 136 9.43 0.42 -9.44
N VAL A 137 8.23 0.39 -10.02
CA VAL A 137 7.99 0.71 -11.43
C VAL A 137 7.99 2.23 -11.69
N HIS A 138 7.90 3.05 -10.64
CA HIS A 138 7.86 4.50 -10.79
C HIS A 138 9.29 5.07 -10.97
N PRO A 139 9.53 5.94 -11.97
CA PRO A 139 10.88 6.46 -12.28
C PRO A 139 11.48 7.36 -11.19
N ARG A 140 10.63 7.83 -10.25
CA ARG A 140 11.04 8.60 -9.07
C ARG A 140 10.50 7.93 -7.83
N PRO A 141 11.31 7.25 -7.01
CA PRO A 141 10.82 6.57 -5.83
C PRO A 141 10.20 7.57 -4.84
N MET A 142 9.01 7.25 -4.36
CA MET A 142 8.20 8.04 -3.43
C MET A 142 8.05 7.36 -2.07
N ARG A 143 8.83 6.31 -1.80
CA ARG A 143 8.84 5.52 -0.55
C ARG A 143 8.77 6.36 0.73
N ALA A 144 9.48 7.48 0.80
CA ALA A 144 9.41 8.39 1.94
C ALA A 144 8.00 8.99 2.16
N GLN A 145 7.27 9.31 1.09
CA GLN A 145 5.89 9.83 1.17
C GLN A 145 4.92 8.76 1.69
N TYR A 146 5.19 7.48 1.43
CA TYR A 146 4.39 6.35 1.93
C TYR A 146 4.74 5.96 3.38
N ALA A 147 6.01 6.10 3.76
CA ALA A 147 6.48 5.77 5.10
C ALA A 147 5.98 6.74 6.18
N ILE A 148 5.90 8.04 5.86
CA ILE A 148 5.51 9.07 6.85
C ILE A 148 4.12 8.80 7.47
N PRO A 149 3.04 8.57 6.70
CA PRO A 149 1.73 8.24 7.27
C PRO A 149 1.76 6.99 8.15
N ILE A 150 2.50 5.96 7.75
CA ILE A 150 2.67 4.73 8.54
C ILE A 150 3.34 5.05 9.88
N LEU A 151 4.43 5.81 9.87
CA LEU A 151 5.17 6.18 11.08
C LEU A 151 4.34 7.03 12.04
N ILE A 152 3.55 7.97 11.53
CA ILE A 152 2.63 8.76 12.36
C ILE A 152 1.65 7.84 13.08
N LEU A 153 1.08 6.86 12.36
CA LEU A 153 0.14 5.91 12.96
C LEU A 153 0.81 4.99 13.99
N GLU A 154 2.07 4.60 13.76
CA GLU A 154 2.87 3.81 14.72
C GLU A 154 3.20 4.59 16.00
N VAL A 155 3.48 5.90 15.89
CA VAL A 155 3.64 6.76 17.08
C VAL A 155 2.34 6.82 17.87
N ILE A 156 1.20 6.96 17.19
CA ILE A 156 -0.12 6.92 17.84
C ILE A 156 -0.35 5.56 18.51
N HIS A 157 -0.06 4.45 17.82
CA HIS A 157 -0.20 3.10 18.34
C HIS A 157 0.66 2.89 19.60
N LEU A 158 1.92 3.31 19.59
CA LEU A 158 2.80 3.23 20.75
C LEU A 158 2.24 4.00 21.96
N ASN A 159 1.74 5.23 21.75
CA ASN A 159 1.12 6.01 22.82
C ASN A 159 -0.12 5.30 23.39
N ILE A 160 -0.95 4.71 22.52
CA ILE A 160 -2.11 3.92 22.93
C ILE A 160 -1.67 2.70 23.76
N MET A 161 -0.62 1.99 23.34
CA MET A 161 -0.08 0.84 24.10
C MET A 161 0.39 1.27 25.49
N VAL A 162 1.10 2.40 25.61
CA VAL A 162 1.55 2.94 26.91
C VAL A 162 0.34 3.23 27.80
N ILE A 163 -0.68 3.93 27.29
CA ILE A 163 -1.89 4.22 28.06
C ILE A 163 -2.59 2.93 28.49
N HIS A 164 -2.79 1.99 27.56
CA HIS A 164 -3.60 0.80 27.79
C HIS A 164 -2.93 -0.20 28.75
N TYR A 165 -1.62 -0.43 28.60
CA TYR A 165 -0.91 -1.44 29.37
C TYR A 165 -0.24 -0.89 30.64
N VAL A 166 0.26 0.35 30.61
CA VAL A 166 0.97 0.94 31.76
C VAL A 166 0.01 1.71 32.67
N LEU A 167 -0.87 2.54 32.10
CA LEU A 167 -1.72 3.43 32.90
C LEU A 167 -3.04 2.76 33.32
N ILE A 168 -3.71 2.05 32.41
CA ILE A 168 -5.00 1.38 32.69
C ILE A 168 -4.77 -0.01 33.30
N GLY A 169 -3.66 -0.67 32.95
CA GLY A 169 -3.31 -1.98 33.49
C GLY A 169 -4.11 -3.13 32.89
N ALA A 170 -4.54 -3.03 31.63
CA ALA A 170 -5.11 -4.17 30.89
C ALA A 170 -4.06 -5.28 30.74
N LYS A 171 -4.43 -6.55 30.99
CA LYS A 171 -3.45 -7.64 31.21
C LYS A 171 -3.54 -8.83 30.26
N SER A 172 -4.37 -8.80 29.22
CA SER A 172 -4.44 -9.93 28.29
C SER A 172 -3.08 -10.12 27.59
N PRO A 173 -2.34 -11.22 27.84
CA PRO A 173 -1.03 -11.43 27.23
C PRO A 173 -1.11 -11.58 25.71
N ALA A 174 -2.26 -12.08 25.22
CA ALA A 174 -2.53 -12.22 23.80
C ALA A 174 -2.66 -10.85 23.10
N THR A 175 -3.29 -9.87 23.76
CA THR A 175 -3.44 -8.51 23.21
C THR A 175 -2.09 -7.80 23.19
N VAL A 176 -1.30 -7.91 24.26
CA VAL A 176 0.08 -7.36 24.33
C VAL A 176 0.95 -7.90 23.20
N LEU A 177 0.94 -9.22 23.00
CA LEU A 177 1.73 -9.85 21.94
C LEU A 177 1.24 -9.42 20.54
N GLY A 178 -0.07 -9.30 20.35
CA GLY A 178 -0.67 -8.79 19.12
C GLY A 178 -0.24 -7.36 18.79
N ASP A 179 -0.30 -6.46 19.77
CA ASP A 179 0.16 -5.07 19.63
C ASP A 179 1.65 -4.99 19.34
N LEU A 180 2.49 -5.71 20.10
CA LEU A 180 3.93 -5.77 19.86
C LEU A 180 4.27 -6.30 18.46
N THR A 181 3.56 -7.35 18.01
CA THR A 181 3.79 -7.94 16.69
C THR A 181 3.39 -6.96 15.59
N LEU A 182 2.23 -6.30 15.72
CA LEU A 182 1.79 -5.28 14.78
C LEU A 182 2.81 -4.12 14.73
N PHE A 183 3.15 -3.56 15.89
CA PHE A 183 4.09 -2.44 16.00
C PHE A 183 5.45 -2.76 15.38
N THR A 184 6.07 -3.86 15.82
CA THR A 184 7.40 -4.27 15.32
C THR A 184 7.41 -4.56 13.83
N THR A 185 6.35 -5.16 13.29
CA THR A 185 6.27 -5.45 11.86
C THR A 185 6.16 -4.16 11.05
N ILE A 186 5.27 -3.25 11.45
CA ILE A 186 4.96 -2.06 10.68
C ILE A 186 6.05 -0.99 10.81
N ILE A 187 6.63 -0.81 12.01
CA ILE A 187 7.79 0.07 12.18
C ILE A 187 8.98 -0.42 11.34
N THR A 188 9.24 -1.73 11.29
CA THR A 188 10.32 -2.30 10.48
C THR A 188 10.10 -2.03 9.00
N LEU A 189 8.86 -2.19 8.52
CA LEU A 189 8.50 -1.94 7.14
C LEU A 189 8.60 -0.45 6.76
N ALA A 190 8.14 0.43 7.64
CA ALA A 190 8.27 1.87 7.45
C ALA A 190 9.74 2.32 7.43
N LEU A 191 10.57 1.77 8.32
CA LEU A 191 12.01 2.01 8.33
C LEU A 191 12.69 1.43 7.09
N ALA A 192 12.23 0.29 6.55
CA ALA A 192 12.75 -0.24 5.29
C ALA A 192 12.48 0.71 4.11
N PHE A 193 11.26 1.27 4.03
CA PHE A 193 10.92 2.30 3.04
C PHE A 193 11.81 3.55 3.18
N LEU A 194 12.11 3.99 4.40
CA LEU A 194 13.01 5.12 4.65
C LEU A 194 14.49 4.81 4.41
N GLY A 195 14.96 3.61 4.79
CA GLY A 195 16.35 3.19 4.67
C GLY A 195 16.82 3.12 3.22
N GLN A 196 15.94 2.69 2.32
CA GLN A 196 16.18 2.76 0.88
C GLN A 196 16.06 4.18 0.32
N SER A 197 15.53 5.14 1.11
CA SER A 197 15.36 6.56 0.77
C SER A 197 16.36 7.48 1.47
N ARG A 198 17.47 6.97 2.04
CA ARG A 198 18.45 7.74 2.84
C ARG A 198 18.85 9.10 2.24
N ARG A 199 19.00 9.18 0.90
CA ARG A 199 19.32 10.45 0.21
C ARG A 199 18.21 11.49 0.30
N VAL A 200 16.94 11.08 0.22
CA VAL A 200 15.76 11.97 0.27
C VAL A 200 15.53 12.45 1.70
N VAL A 201 15.69 11.57 2.69
CA VAL A 201 15.55 11.92 4.12
C VAL A 201 16.59 12.97 4.52
N ASN A 202 17.86 12.79 4.12
CA ASN A 202 18.91 13.77 4.40
C ASN A 202 18.64 15.12 3.73
N LEU A 203 18.08 15.12 2.52
CA LEU A 203 17.71 16.35 1.79
C LEU A 203 16.54 17.08 2.43
N LEU A 204 15.52 16.35 2.91
CA LEU A 204 14.38 16.92 3.63
C LEU A 204 14.81 17.46 5.00
N ALA A 205 15.64 16.72 5.74
CA ALA A 205 16.21 17.17 6.99
C ALA A 205 17.00 18.47 6.78
N TYR A 206 17.92 18.50 5.82
CA TYR A 206 18.69 19.70 5.48
C TYR A 206 17.80 20.90 5.12
N LYS A 207 16.76 20.70 4.29
CA LYS A 207 15.82 21.78 3.94
C LYS A 207 15.06 22.30 5.16
N LEU A 208 14.54 21.41 6.01
CA LEU A 208 13.85 21.79 7.25
C LEU A 208 14.76 22.57 8.20
N THR A 209 16.00 22.11 8.41
CA THR A 209 16.97 22.81 9.25
C THR A 209 17.29 24.19 8.67
N LYS A 210 17.46 24.29 7.36
CA LYS A 210 17.71 25.58 6.70
C LYS A 210 16.53 26.55 6.86
N THR A 211 15.30 26.08 6.63
CA THR A 211 14.10 26.92 6.81
C THR A 211 13.91 27.37 8.25
N LEU A 212 14.24 26.52 9.23
CA LEU A 212 14.18 26.88 10.66
C LEU A 212 15.29 27.87 11.08
N VAL A 213 16.43 27.88 10.40
CA VAL A 213 17.53 28.83 10.64
C VAL A 213 17.28 30.18 9.96
N GLU A 214 16.49 30.20 8.89
CA GLU A 214 16.11 31.42 8.15
C GLU A 214 14.85 32.11 8.71
N MET A 215 14.19 31.52 9.72
CA MET A 215 13.06 32.10 10.47
C MET A 215 13.54 32.73 11.78
#